data_AF-A0A2D5GFC0-F1
#
_entry.id   AF-A0A2D5GFC0-F1
#
_cell.length_a   1.000
_cell.length_b   1.000
_cell.length_c   1.000
_cell.angle_alpha   90.00
_cell.angle_beta   90.00
_cell.angle_gamma   90.00
#
_symmetry.space_group_name_H-M   'P 1'
#
loop_
_entity.id
_entity.type
_entity.pdbx_description
1 polymer ?
#
loop_
_entity_poly.entity_id
_entity_poly.type
_entity_poly.pdbx_seq_one_letter_code
_entity_poly.pdbx_strand_id
1 'polypeptide(L)' 'MDGLLAFFFSAVLIFFGFLIWIIPIILIARSNRTTGKEKIAWLLVVFFISWFAWVFYMLLAPLKEKPRPANRQY' A
#
# COMPACT_ATOMS: atom_id res chain seq x y z
N MET A 1 -25.22 -3.70 19.26
CA MET A 1 -24.25 -4.82 19.15
C MET A 1 -23.33 -4.64 17.93
N ASP A 2 -23.21 -3.41 17.44
CA ASP A 2 -22.81 -3.14 16.05
C ASP A 2 -21.32 -2.80 15.92
N GLY A 3 -20.73 -2.20 16.97
CA GLY A 3 -19.30 -1.89 17.01
C GLY A 3 -18.40 -3.12 17.14
N LEU A 4 -18.85 -4.17 17.84
CA LEU A 4 -18.08 -5.39 18.02
C LEU A 4 -17.95 -6.18 16.70
N LEU A 5 -19.05 -6.32 15.96
CA LEU A 5 -19.05 -6.95 14.64
C LEU A 5 -18.20 -6.15 13.64
N ALA A 6 -18.31 -4.81 13.64
CA ALA A 6 -17.48 -3.95 12.80
C ALA A 6 -15.99 -4.08 13.14
N PHE A 7 -15.64 -4.22 14.42
CA PHE A 7 -14.26 -4.45 14.85
C PHE A 7 -13.72 -5.79 14.31
N PHE A 8 -14.45 -6.89 14.49
CA PHE A 8 -14.02 -8.19 13.96
C PHE A 8 -13.91 -8.19 12.44
N PHE A 9 -14.88 -7.59 11.74
CA PHE A 9 -14.86 -7.49 10.29
C PHE A 9 -13.65 -6.68 9.78
N SER A 10 -13.37 -5.53 10.39
CA SER A 10 -12.18 -4.73 10.05
C SER A 10 -10.88 -5.46 10.35
N ALA A 11 -10.78 -6.16 11.48
CA ALA A 11 -9.61 -6.96 11.83
C ALA A 11 -9.36 -8.08 10.80
N VAL A 12 -10.41 -8.76 10.35
CA VAL A 12 -10.33 -9.79 9.30
C VAL A 12 -9.84 -9.19 7.97
N LEU A 13 -10.39 -8.05 7.56
CA LEU A 13 -9.95 -7.37 6.33
C LEU A 13 -8.48 -6.93 6.39
N ILE A 14 -8.04 -6.36 7.52
CA ILE A 14 -6.65 -5.96 7.72
C ILE A 14 -5.73 -7.19 7.67
N PHE A 15 -6.14 -8.29 8.31
CA PHE A 15 -5.38 -9.54 8.31
C PHE A 15 -5.22 -10.10 6.89
N PHE A 16 -6.30 -10.21 6.11
CA PHE A 16 -6.23 -10.68 4.73
C PHE A 16 -5.45 -9.72 3.83
N GLY A 17 -5.60 -8.41 4.02
CA GLY A 17 -4.81 -7.41 3.30
C GLY A 17 -3.30 -7.56 3.56
N PHE A 18 -2.93 -7.79 4.82
CA PHE A 18 -1.55 -8.07 5.20
C PHE A 18 -1.01 -9.38 4.60
N LEU A 19 -1.83 -10.43 4.55
CA LEU A 19 -1.45 -11.69 3.88
C LEU A 19 -1.21 -11.47 2.39
N ILE A 20 -2.07 -10.73 1.70
CA ILE A 20 -1.89 -10.42 0.27
C ILE A 20 -0.60 -9.62 0.06
N TRP A 21 -0.32 -8.67 0.94
CA TRP A 21 0.89 -7.85 0.88
C TRP A 21 2.19 -8.65 1.09
N ILE A 22 2.18 -9.68 1.94
CA ILE A 22 3.39 -10.50 2.21
C ILE A 22 3.63 -11.60 1.17
N ILE A 23 2.62 -11.99 0.38
CA ILE A 23 2.75 -13.00 -0.70
C ILE A 23 3.97 -12.75 -1.62
N PRO A 24 4.17 -11.56 -2.22
CA PRO A 24 5.30 -11.33 -3.12
C PRO A 24 6.66 -11.54 -2.44
N ILE A 25 6.76 -11.18 -1.16
CA ILE A 25 7.96 -11.39 -0.34
C ILE A 25 8.24 -12.90 -0.18
N ILE A 26 7.20 -13.67 0.15
CA ILE A 26 7.29 -15.14 0.28
C ILE A 26 7.63 -15.80 -1.07
N LEU A 27 7.01 -15.34 -2.16
CA LEU A 27 7.26 -15.86 -3.50
C LEU A 27 8.72 -15.66 -3.90
N ILE A 28 9.29 -14.47 -3.68
CA ILE A 28 10.71 -14.20 -3.95
C ILE A 28 11.59 -15.02 -3.03
N ALA A 29 11.27 -15.10 -1.74
CA ALA A 29 12.07 -15.84 -0.77
C ALA A 29 12.16 -17.34 -1.11
N ARG A 30 11.03 -17.96 -1.51
CA ARG A 30 10.95 -19.38 -1.91
C ARG A 30 11.36 -19.65 -3.35
N SER A 31 11.41 -18.63 -4.20
CA SER A 31 11.77 -18.79 -5.60
C SER A 31 13.21 -19.29 -5.73
N ASN A 32 13.40 -20.28 -6.61
CA ASN A 32 14.70 -20.77 -7.01
C ASN A 32 15.29 -19.99 -8.20
N ARG A 33 14.60 -18.91 -8.63
CA ARG A 33 15.02 -18.07 -9.77
C ARG A 33 16.15 -17.10 -9.42
N THR A 34 16.30 -16.75 -8.14
CA THR A 34 17.31 -15.80 -7.65
C THR A 34 18.06 -16.41 -6.46
N THR A 35 19.35 -16.13 -6.31
CA THR A 35 20.18 -16.73 -5.25
C THR A 35 21.02 -15.67 -4.52
N GLY A 36 21.38 -15.97 -3.26
CA GLY A 36 22.29 -15.16 -2.45
C GLY A 36 21.90 -13.67 -2.37
N LYS A 37 22.82 -12.80 -2.81
CA LYS A 37 22.68 -11.34 -2.74
C LYS A 37 21.56 -10.79 -3.64
N GLU A 38 21.32 -11.43 -4.78
CA GLU A 38 20.29 -11.00 -5.72
C GLU A 38 18.89 -11.12 -5.10
N LYS A 39 18.64 -12.21 -4.37
CA LYS A 39 17.38 -12.41 -3.63
C LYS A 39 17.15 -11.32 -2.59
N ILE A 40 18.19 -10.91 -1.87
CA ILE A 40 18.12 -9.83 -0.88
C ILE A 40 17.81 -8.49 -1.57
N ALA A 41 18.43 -8.20 -2.72
CA ALA A 41 18.13 -7.01 -3.50
C ALA A 41 16.67 -6.96 -3.95
N TRP A 42 16.12 -8.07 -4.45
CA TRP A 42 14.71 -8.16 -4.84
C TRP A 42 13.74 -7.96 -3.67
N LEU A 43 14.04 -8.55 -2.51
CA LEU A 43 13.23 -8.36 -1.29
C LEU A 43 13.24 -6.90 -0.84
N LEU A 44 14.41 -6.24 -0.85
CA LEU A 44 14.55 -4.82 -0.53
C LEU A 44 13.75 -3.95 -1.51
N VAL A 45 13.84 -4.21 -2.81
CA VAL A 45 13.12 -3.44 -3.84
C VAL A 45 11.61 -3.54 -3.64
N VAL A 46 11.07 -4.75 -3.45
CA VAL A 46 9.62 -4.94 -3.24
C VAL A 46 9.14 -4.25 -1.97
N PHE A 47 9.90 -4.36 -0.88
CA PHE A 47 9.59 -3.70 0.37
C PHE A 47 9.61 -2.17 0.23
N PHE A 48 10.67 -1.60 -0.36
CA PHE A 48 10.81 -0.16 -0.51
C PHE A 48 9.81 0.43 -1.49
N ILE A 49 9.56 -0.18 -2.65
CA ILE A 49 8.60 0.35 -3.62
C ILE A 49 7.19 0.41 -3.01
N SER A 50 6.78 -0.62 -2.26
CA SER A 50 5.46 -0.61 -1.61
C SER A 50 5.32 0.53 -0.60
N TRP A 51 6.36 0.82 0.18
CA TRP A 51 6.32 1.86 1.20
C TRP A 51 6.52 3.27 0.63
N PHE A 52 7.43 3.42 -0.35
CA PHE A 52 7.70 4.71 -1.00
C PHE A 52 6.57 5.19 -1.90
N ALA A 53 5.75 4.30 -2.47
CA ALA A 53 4.57 4.71 -3.25
C ALA A 53 3.64 5.64 -2.46
N TRP A 54 3.49 5.40 -1.15
CA TRP A 54 2.69 6.27 -0.27
C TRP A 54 3.36 7.62 -0.01
N VAL A 55 4.68 7.63 0.20
CA VAL A 55 5.46 8.87 0.36
C VAL A 55 5.38 9.73 -0.90
N PHE A 56 5.57 9.12 -2.07
CA PHE A 56 5.41 9.80 -3.35
C PHE A 56 3.98 10.27 -3.58
N TYR A 57 2.97 9.51 -3.18
CA TYR A 57 1.58 9.97 -3.22
C TYR A 57 1.41 11.28 -2.43
N MET A 58 1.96 11.39 -1.22
CA MET A 58 1.88 12.64 -0.45
C MET A 58 2.66 13.79 -1.10
N LEU A 59 3.77 13.49 -1.79
CA LEU A 59 4.60 14.50 -2.46
C LEU A 59 4.00 14.99 -3.80
N LEU A 60 3.39 14.07 -4.55
CA LEU A 60 2.79 14.29 -5.88
C LEU A 60 1.31 14.68 -5.79
N ALA A 61 0.64 14.35 -4.68
CA ALA A 61 -0.74 14.75 -4.46
C ALA A 61 -0.84 16.27 -4.66
N PRO A 62 -1.68 16.73 -5.59
CA PRO A 62 -1.71 18.13 -5.98
C PRO A 62 -2.12 18.99 -4.79
N LEU A 63 -1.22 19.85 -4.32
CA LEU A 63 -1.51 20.99 -3.43
C LEU A 63 -2.34 22.09 -4.14
N LYS A 64 -2.99 21.79 -5.27
CA LYS A 64 -3.80 22.78 -5.98
C LYS A 64 -5.11 22.94 -5.23
N GLU A 65 -5.25 24.10 -4.58
CA GLU A 65 -6.52 24.59 -4.10
C GLU A 65 -7.56 24.49 -5.21
N LYS A 66 -8.70 23.88 -4.91
CA LYS A 66 -9.87 23.87 -5.78
C LYS A 66 -10.19 25.34 -6.09
N PRO A 67 -10.16 25.79 -7.36
CA PRO A 67 -10.53 27.15 -7.69
C PRO A 67 -11.92 27.41 -7.11
N ARG A 68 -12.00 28.37 -6.19
CA ARG A 68 -13.27 28.81 -5.62
C ARG A 68 -14.13 29.24 -6.81
N PRO A 69 -15.30 28.64 -7.06
CA PRO A 69 -16.12 29.04 -8.20
C PRO A 69 -16.50 30.51 -7.97
N ALA A 70 -15.93 31.40 -8.78
CA ALA A 70 -16.36 32.79 -8.85
C ALA A 70 -17.79 32.77 -9.40
N ASN A 71 -18.75 32.96 -8.49
CA ASN A 71 -20.11 33.43 -8.74
C ASN A 71 -20.60 33.34 -10.19
N ARG A 72 -21.14 32.20 -10.62
CA ARG A 72 -22.06 32.22 -11.76
C ARG A 72 -23.48 32.40 -11.23
N GLN A 73 -23.74 33.64 -10.85
CA GLN A 73 -25.08 34.20 -10.76
C GLN A 73 -25.57 34.43 -12.20
N TYR A 74 -26.35 33.50 -12.73
CA TYR A 74 -27.36 33.72 -13.78
C TYR A 74 -28.46 32.67 -13.60
#